data_AF-A0A961E7K1-F1
#
_entry.id   AF-A0A961E7K1-F1
#
_cell.length_a   1.000
_cell.length_b   1.000
_cell.length_c   1.000
_cell.angle_alpha   90.00
_cell.angle_beta   90.00
_cell.angle_gamma   90.00
#
_symmetry.space_group_name_H-M   'P 1'
#
loop_
_entity.id
_entity.type
_entity.pdbx_description
1 polymer ?
#
loop_
_entity_poly.entity_id
_entity_poly.type
_entity_poly.pdbx_seq_one_letter_code
_entity_poly.pdbx_strand_id
1 'polypeptide(L)'
;MPVDESRRVAIARAYVDALVSHDPSVVSLHPDCTRVEFGVRTGRNGPHITRSLARGPQFRLIHAVSGFTATVDQHTVTTRYFVHVQPRALGLAAEVRESFLIDDDGRITAITARFGRPRRV
;
A
#
# COMPACT_ATOMS: atom_id res chain seq x y z
N MET A 1 11.41 18.82 11.66
CA MET A 1 10.55 19.49 10.66
C MET A 1 9.41 18.54 10.39
N PRO A 2 8.15 18.95 10.54
CA PRO A 2 7.02 18.09 10.23
C PRO A 2 7.11 17.66 8.77
N VAL A 3 6.74 16.40 8.51
CA VAL A 3 6.69 15.87 7.14
C VAL A 3 5.76 16.75 6.30
N ASP A 4 6.19 17.17 5.12
CA ASP A 4 5.36 17.91 4.18
C ASP A 4 4.47 16.95 3.37
N GLU A 5 3.45 17.48 2.70
CA GLU A 5 2.52 16.67 1.91
C GLU A 5 3.25 15.87 0.82
N SER A 6 4.24 16.47 0.16
CA SER A 6 5.04 15.80 -0.87
C SER A 6 5.80 14.60 -0.32
N ARG A 7 6.40 14.71 0.88
CA ARG A 7 7.07 13.59 1.53
C ARG A 7 6.09 12.52 1.98
N ARG A 8 4.89 12.89 2.45
CA ARG A 8 3.82 11.92 2.76
C ARG A 8 3.40 11.12 1.52
N VAL A 9 3.23 11.78 0.37
CA VAL A 9 2.97 11.10 -0.91
C VAL A 9 4.12 10.18 -1.30
N ALA A 10 5.37 10.62 -1.12
CA ALA A 10 6.55 9.79 -1.42
C ALA A 10 6.60 8.53 -0.55
N ILE A 11 6.22 8.61 0.73
CA ILE A 11 6.12 7.45 1.64
C ILE A 11 5.03 6.48 1.17
N ALA A 12 3.85 7.00 0.83
CA ALA A 12 2.76 6.16 0.30
C ALA A 12 3.15 5.51 -1.03
N ARG A 13 3.85 6.25 -1.90
CA ARG A 13 4.36 5.71 -3.17
C ARG A 13 5.41 4.63 -2.95
N ALA A 14 6.33 4.82 -2.00
CA ALA A 14 7.32 3.80 -1.64
C ALA A 14 6.65 2.51 -1.15
N TYR A 15 5.53 2.61 -0.40
CA TYR A 15 4.73 1.44 -0.05
C TYR A 15 4.14 0.73 -1.28
N VAL A 16 3.59 1.48 -2.23
CA VAL A 16 3.04 0.89 -3.48
C VAL A 16 4.14 0.25 -4.32
N ASP A 17 5.30 0.89 -4.43
CA ASP A 17 6.46 0.34 -5.13
C ASP A 17 6.99 -0.94 -4.42
N ALA A 18 6.90 -0.99 -3.09
CA ALA A 18 7.19 -2.19 -2.29
C ALA A 18 6.21 -3.35 -2.53
N LEU A 19 4.96 -3.08 -2.92
CA LEU A 19 4.01 -4.14 -3.31
C LEU A 19 4.47 -4.86 -4.59
N VAL A 20 5.04 -4.10 -5.55
CA VAL A 20 5.51 -4.63 -6.84
C VAL A 20 6.88 -5.28 -6.72
N SER A 21 7.81 -4.64 -6.02
CA SER A 21 9.17 -5.15 -5.80
C SER A 21 9.24 -6.27 -4.75
N HIS A 22 8.18 -6.42 -3.94
CA HIS A 22 8.13 -7.28 -2.77
C HIS A 22 9.22 -7.00 -1.73
N ASP A 23 9.78 -5.78 -1.76
CA ASP A 23 10.82 -5.35 -0.83
C ASP A 23 10.23 -4.39 0.22
N PRO A 24 10.03 -4.84 1.47
CA PRO A 24 9.52 -3.98 2.52
C PRO A 24 10.60 -3.11 3.18
N SER A 25 11.88 -3.25 2.83
CA SER A 25 12.99 -2.51 3.44
C SER A 25 12.92 -1.00 3.17
N VAL A 26 12.29 -0.61 2.06
CA VAL A 26 12.10 0.79 1.66
C VAL A 26 10.91 1.46 2.36
N VAL A 27 10.12 0.71 3.14
CA VAL A 27 8.89 1.20 3.77
C VAL A 27 9.13 1.57 5.23
N SER A 28 8.85 2.83 5.56
CA SER A 28 8.89 3.34 6.94
C SER A 28 7.58 3.02 7.68
N LEU A 29 7.46 1.81 8.23
CA LEU A 29 6.32 1.40 9.06
C LEU A 29 6.59 1.65 10.54
N HIS A 30 5.60 2.19 11.24
CA HIS A 30 5.62 2.23 12.70
C HIS A 30 5.58 0.80 13.28
N PRO A 31 6.29 0.48 14.38
CA PRO A 31 6.26 -0.85 15.00
C PRO A 31 4.83 -1.31 15.35
N ASP A 32 3.99 -0.38 15.79
CA ASP A 32 2.57 -0.62 16.09
C ASP A 32 1.64 -0.38 14.89
N CYS A 33 2.18 -0.36 13.67
CA CYS A 33 1.38 -0.13 12.48
C CYS A 33 0.27 -1.17 12.34
N THR A 34 -0.93 -0.70 12.08
CA THR A 34 -2.10 -1.57 11.84
C THR A 34 -2.44 -1.60 10.36
N ARG A 35 -2.91 -2.75 9.87
CA ARG A 35 -3.43 -2.88 8.51
C ARG A 35 -4.83 -3.48 8.54
N VAL A 36 -5.74 -2.82 7.84
CA VAL A 36 -7.12 -3.26 7.65
C VAL A 36 -7.35 -3.48 6.16
N GLU A 37 -7.66 -4.71 5.77
CA GLU A 37 -7.98 -5.09 4.38
C GLU A 37 -9.43 -5.58 4.35
N PHE A 38 -10.28 -5.00 3.50
CA PHE A 38 -11.71 -5.37 3.40
C PHE A 38 -12.50 -5.27 4.72
N GLY A 39 -12.12 -4.37 5.62
CA GLY A 39 -12.74 -4.25 6.96
C GLY A 39 -12.29 -5.34 7.94
N VAL A 40 -11.36 -6.21 7.55
CA VAL A 40 -10.72 -7.20 8.41
C VAL A 40 -9.34 -6.68 8.79
N ARG A 41 -9.03 -6.66 10.10
CA ARG A 41 -7.70 -6.30 10.58
C ARG A 41 -6.71 -7.43 10.27
N THR A 42 -6.02 -7.33 9.14
CA THR A 42 -5.05 -8.32 8.66
C THR A 42 -3.64 -8.07 9.14
N GLY A 43 -3.30 -6.83 9.51
CA GLY A 43 -2.02 -6.46 10.10
C GLY A 43 -2.19 -5.95 11.53
N ARG A 44 -1.56 -6.63 12.49
CA ARG A 44 -1.60 -6.22 13.91
C ARG A 44 -0.40 -5.35 14.32
N ASN A 45 0.73 -5.47 13.62
CA ASN A 45 1.96 -4.72 13.89
C ASN A 45 2.83 -4.60 12.62
N GLY A 46 3.72 -3.61 12.59
CA GLY A 46 4.63 -3.30 11.47
C GLY A 46 5.41 -4.52 10.97
N PRO A 47 6.11 -5.28 11.84
CA PRO A 47 6.85 -6.48 11.43
C PRO A 47 5.99 -7.59 10.81
N HIS A 48 4.71 -7.69 11.16
CA HIS A 48 3.79 -8.61 10.50
C HIS A 48 3.42 -8.13 9.10
N ILE A 49 3.19 -6.83 8.93
CA ILE A 49 2.90 -6.21 7.62
C ILE A 49 4.11 -6.37 6.71
N THR A 50 5.33 -6.05 7.16
CA THR A 50 6.60 -6.24 6.44
C THR A 50 6.76 -7.68 5.95
N ARG A 51 6.54 -8.67 6.84
CA ARG A 51 6.61 -10.10 6.47
C ARG A 51 5.52 -10.49 5.46
N SER A 52 4.31 -9.96 5.64
CA SER A 52 3.21 -10.18 4.71
C SER A 52 3.53 -9.57 3.34
N LEU A 53 4.13 -8.38 3.27
CA LEU A 53 4.56 -7.75 2.02
C LEU A 53 5.60 -8.61 1.28
N ALA A 54 6.61 -9.10 2.01
CA ALA A 54 7.69 -9.89 1.43
C ALA A 54 7.30 -11.31 0.99
N ARG A 55 6.35 -11.94 1.69
CA ARG A 55 6.02 -13.37 1.48
C ARG A 55 4.57 -13.64 1.09
N GLY A 56 3.73 -12.62 1.06
CA GLY A 56 2.29 -12.73 0.85
C GLY A 56 1.98 -13.30 -0.54
N PRO A 57 1.22 -14.39 -0.64
CA PRO A 57 0.85 -14.97 -1.93
C PRO A 57 0.05 -13.98 -2.80
N GLN A 58 -0.78 -13.14 -2.17
CA GLN A 58 -1.54 -12.08 -2.86
C GLN A 58 -0.65 -11.02 -3.50
N PHE A 59 0.45 -10.63 -2.85
CA PHE A 59 1.37 -9.62 -3.40
C PHE A 59 2.23 -10.20 -4.50
N ARG A 60 2.66 -11.47 -4.40
CA ARG A 60 3.42 -12.16 -5.47
C ARG A 60 2.70 -12.24 -6.80
N LEU A 61 1.37 -12.13 -6.80
CA LEU A 61 0.60 -12.05 -8.04
C LEU A 61 0.70 -10.68 -8.70
N ILE A 62 0.95 -9.61 -7.93
CA ILE A 62 1.05 -8.25 -8.43
C ILE A 62 2.39 -8.09 -9.13
N HIS A 63 2.36 -7.71 -10.40
CA HIS A 63 3.58 -7.53 -11.20
C HIS A 63 3.75 -6.12 -11.75
N ALA A 64 2.69 -5.30 -11.73
CA ALA A 64 2.75 -3.91 -12.15
C ALA A 64 1.64 -3.10 -11.47
N VAL A 65 1.86 -1.80 -11.36
CA VAL A 65 0.87 -0.83 -10.90
C VAL A 65 0.72 0.29 -11.95
N SER A 66 -0.51 0.73 -12.20
CA SER A 66 -0.79 1.84 -13.12
C SER A 66 -1.84 2.80 -12.55
N GLY A 67 -1.88 4.02 -13.09
CA GLY A 67 -2.93 5.01 -12.74
C GLY A 67 -2.85 5.47 -11.27
N PHE A 68 -1.64 5.58 -10.72
CA PHE A 68 -1.43 6.04 -9.35
C PHE A 68 -1.83 7.50 -9.20
N THR A 69 -2.81 7.74 -8.33
CA THR A 69 -3.17 9.06 -7.83
C THR A 69 -3.10 9.06 -6.31
N ALA A 70 -2.66 10.18 -5.74
CA ALA A 70 -2.59 10.38 -4.30
C ALA A 70 -3.20 11.72 -3.93
N THR A 71 -3.97 11.73 -2.85
CA THR A 71 -4.54 12.92 -2.23
C THR A 71 -4.11 12.93 -0.79
N VAL A 72 -3.59 14.05 -0.32
CA VAL A 72 -3.20 14.24 1.08
C VAL A 72 -4.31 15.02 1.78
N ASP A 73 -4.67 14.55 2.96
CA ASP A 73 -5.58 15.20 3.89
C ASP A 73 -4.93 15.18 5.27
N GLN A 74 -4.28 16.28 5.63
CA GLN A 74 -3.51 16.43 6.88
C GLN A 74 -2.44 15.33 7.04
N HIS A 75 -2.72 14.31 7.86
CA HIS A 75 -1.87 13.16 8.14
C HIS A 75 -2.25 11.92 7.33
N THR A 76 -3.35 11.96 6.58
CA THR A 76 -3.87 10.83 5.82
C THR A 76 -3.58 10.99 4.34
N VAL A 77 -2.88 10.03 3.75
CA VAL A 77 -2.67 9.96 2.30
C VAL A 77 -3.61 8.90 1.72
N THR A 78 -4.58 9.33 0.92
CA THR A 78 -5.43 8.42 0.16
C THR A 78 -4.86 8.25 -1.23
N THR A 79 -4.50 7.02 -1.56
CA THR A 79 -4.02 6.62 -2.87
C THR A 79 -5.06 5.78 -3.60
N ARG A 80 -5.06 5.89 -4.92
CA ARG A 80 -5.86 5.06 -5.82
C ARG A 80 -4.97 4.62 -6.97
N TYR A 81 -4.96 3.33 -7.26
CA TYR A 81 -4.15 2.77 -8.33
C TYR A 81 -4.73 1.43 -8.78
N PHE A 82 -4.27 0.93 -9.92
CA PHE A 82 -4.63 -0.39 -10.44
C PHE A 82 -3.46 -1.34 -10.27
N VAL A 83 -3.67 -2.48 -9.61
CA VAL A 83 -2.69 -3.56 -9.53
C VAL A 83 -2.96 -4.55 -10.65
N HIS A 84 -1.95 -4.82 -11.46
CA HIS A 84 -2.00 -5.86 -12.49
C HIS A 84 -1.53 -7.17 -11.88
N VAL A 85 -2.39 -8.18 -11.93
CA VAL A 85 -2.13 -9.49 -11.34
C VAL A 85 -1.79 -10.54 -12.39
N GLN A 86 -1.02 -11.54 -11.99
CA GLN A 86 -0.71 -12.70 -12.81
C GLN A 86 -1.90 -13.66 -12.95
N PRO A 87 -1.94 -14.47 -14.03
CA PRO A 87 -1.01 -14.47 -15.17
C PRO A 87 -1.24 -13.29 -16.13
N ARG A 88 -0.15 -12.69 -16.63
CA ARG A 88 -0.18 -11.49 -17.52
C ARG A 88 -1.09 -11.66 -18.74
N ALA A 89 -1.22 -12.88 -19.25
CA ALA A 89 -2.07 -13.22 -20.39
C ALA A 89 -3.57 -12.93 -20.17
N LEU A 90 -4.03 -12.88 -18.91
CA LEU A 90 -5.43 -12.61 -18.61
C LEU A 90 -5.76 -11.11 -18.55
N GLY A 91 -4.77 -10.21 -18.50
CA GLY A 91 -5.02 -8.76 -18.43
C GLY A 91 -5.86 -8.35 -17.22
N LEU A 92 -5.63 -8.98 -16.07
CA LEU A 92 -6.43 -8.71 -14.86
C LEU A 92 -5.85 -7.51 -14.11
N ALA A 93 -6.67 -6.48 -13.93
CA ALA A 93 -6.37 -5.37 -13.05
C ALA A 93 -7.40 -5.27 -11.94
N ALA A 94 -6.94 -5.12 -10.69
CA ALA A 94 -7.79 -4.78 -9.57
C ALA A 94 -7.56 -3.32 -9.19
N GLU A 95 -8.64 -2.56 -9.03
CA GLU A 95 -8.57 -1.23 -8.46
C GLU A 95 -8.28 -1.34 -6.96
N VAL A 96 -7.29 -0.61 -6.48
CA VAL A 96 -6.91 -0.54 -5.07
C VAL A 96 -7.04 0.89 -4.61
N ARG A 97 -7.75 1.07 -3.50
CA ARG A 97 -7.81 2.32 -2.77
C ARG A 97 -7.23 2.09 -1.39
N GLU A 98 -6.15 2.79 -1.10
CA GLU A 98 -5.43 2.67 0.16
C GLU A 98 -5.30 4.02 0.83
N SER A 99 -5.63 4.06 2.12
CA SER A 99 -5.41 5.22 2.97
C SER A 99 -4.30 4.91 3.98
N PHE A 100 -3.30 5.79 4.02
CA PHE A 100 -2.13 5.69 4.90
C PHE A 100 -2.16 6.83 5.90
N LEU A 101 -2.19 6.51 7.18
CA LEU A 101 -1.98 7.49 8.24
C LEU A 101 -0.47 7.60 8.50
N ILE A 102 0.09 8.79 8.31
CA ILE A 102 1.51 9.08 8.43
C ILE A 102 1.70 10.10 9.55
N ASP A 103 2.50 9.74 10.55
CA ASP A 103 2.85 10.63 11.65
C ASP A 103 3.84 11.74 11.23
N ASP A 104 4.15 12.64 12.16
CA ASP A 104 5.07 13.75 11.90
C ASP A 104 6.53 13.34 11.77
N ASP A 105 6.86 12.09 12.13
CA ASP A 105 8.17 11.46 11.93
C ASP A 105 8.27 10.75 10.56
N GLY A 106 7.19 10.74 9.77
CA GLY A 106 7.17 10.12 8.44
C GLY A 106 7.01 8.61 8.47
N ARG A 107 6.43 8.06 9.53
CA ARG A 107 6.15 6.63 9.66
C ARG A 107 4.66 6.37 9.46
N ILE A 108 4.38 5.27 8.77
CA ILE A 108 3.01 4.82 8.55
C ILE A 108 2.52 4.13 9.83
N THR A 109 1.47 4.66 10.45
CA THR A 109 0.88 4.15 11.70
C THR A 109 -0.38 3.32 11.45
N ALA A 110 -1.11 3.60 10.36
CA ALA A 110 -2.27 2.81 9.96
C ALA A 110 -2.40 2.74 8.44
N ILE A 111 -2.80 1.57 7.96
CA ILE A 111 -3.05 1.29 6.54
C ILE A 111 -4.45 0.73 6.41
N THR A 112 -5.27 1.36 5.60
CA THR A 112 -6.60 0.85 5.26
C THR A 112 -6.65 0.60 3.77
N ALA A 113 -6.66 -0.67 3.36
CA ALA A 113 -6.75 -1.08 1.98
C ALA A 113 -8.15 -1.59 1.63
N ARG A 114 -8.65 -1.12 0.49
CA ARG A 114 -9.88 -1.57 -0.13
C ARG A 114 -9.55 -2.02 -1.54
N PHE A 115 -9.71 -3.30 -1.81
CA PHE A 115 -9.53 -3.85 -3.14
C PHE A 115 -10.90 -3.97 -3.81
N GLY A 116 -10.98 -3.48 -5.04
CA GLY A 116 -12.09 -3.76 -5.94
C GLY A 116 -12.04 -5.19 -6.44
N ARG A 117 -13.13 -5.64 -7.09
CA ARG A 117 -13.10 -6.91 -7.81
C ARG A 117 -12.12 -6.79 -8.99
N PRO A 118 -11.21 -7.76 -9.20
CA PRO A 118 -10.36 -7.78 -10.37
C PRO A 118 -11.25 -7.81 -11.62
N ARG A 119 -10.94 -6.92 -12.57
CA ARG A 119 -11.61 -6.84 -13.87
C ARG A 119 -10.58 -7.04 -14.96
N ARG A 120 -11.04 -7.60 -16.08
CA ARG A 120 -10.25 -7.69 -17.29
C ARG A 120 -10.15 -6.30 -17.91
N VAL A 121 -8.95 -5.80 -18.11
CA VAL A 121 -8.64 -4.50 -18.73
C VAL A 121 -7.97 -4.70 -20.09
#